data_AF-X1DP54-F1
#
_entry.id   AF-X1DP54-F1
#
_cell.length_a   1.000
_cell.length_b   1.000
_cell.length_c   1.000
_cell.angle_alpha   90.00
_cell.angle_beta   90.00
_cell.angle_gamma   90.00
#
_symmetry.space_group_name_H-M   'P 1'
#
loop_
_entity.id
_entity.type
_entity.pdbx_description
1 polymer ?
#
loop_
_entity_poly.entity_id
_entity_poly.type
_entity_poly.pdbx_seq_one_letter_code
_entity_poly.pdbx_strand_id
1 'polypeptide(L)'
;MIQWRANFRPYFGLTPYDNVGSFEFYLSYAVKNELAITLDTRYLHPTEFVSDKISAVIPYLNDKVLHLSRGIGWDSDLNDELIAIMAEIVRADAIDKVHIDTDFFDGSINRVGALAIGARAVSEAFLYE
;
A
#
# COMPACT_ATOMS: atom_id res chain seq x y z
N MET A 1 18.85 -3.14 -12.26
CA MET A 1 19.54 -2.03 -11.58
C MET A 1 18.44 -1.21 -10.91
N ILE A 2 18.07 -1.61 -9.69
CA ILE A 2 16.93 -1.03 -8.95
C ILE A 2 17.45 0.21 -8.23
N GLN A 3 16.98 1.37 -8.64
CA GLN A 3 17.49 2.65 -8.17
C GLN A 3 16.80 3.03 -6.86
N TRP A 4 17.46 2.74 -5.74
CA TRP A 4 17.13 3.32 -4.44
C TRP A 4 17.42 4.83 -4.48
N ARG A 5 16.40 5.67 -4.70
CA ARG A 5 16.50 7.11 -4.39
C ARG A 5 16.09 7.33 -2.94
N ALA A 6 17.10 7.39 -2.08
CA ALA A 6 17.00 7.85 -0.70
C ALA A 6 16.64 9.35 -0.69
N ASN A 7 15.34 9.67 -0.69
CA ASN A 7 14.77 10.97 -0.29
C ASN A 7 13.43 10.69 0.41
N PHE A 8 13.52 9.95 1.51
CA PHE A 8 12.38 9.55 2.33
C PHE A 8 11.95 10.73 3.22
N ARG A 9 10.82 11.35 2.88
CA ARG A 9 10.04 12.16 3.83
C ARG A 9 9.23 11.21 4.72
N PRO A 10 8.95 11.55 5.99
CA PRO A 10 8.33 10.63 6.95
C PRO A 10 6.99 10.10 6.43
N TYR A 11 6.84 8.78 6.45
CA TYR A 11 5.55 8.11 6.23
C TYR A 11 4.74 8.14 7.52
N PHE A 12 3.45 8.42 7.40
CA PHE A 12 2.51 8.32 8.50
C PHE A 12 1.63 7.08 8.29
N GLY A 13 1.68 6.14 9.24
CA GLY A 13 0.89 4.91 9.21
C GLY A 13 -0.56 5.17 9.61
N LEU A 14 -1.49 4.58 8.88
CA LEU A 14 -2.93 4.58 9.20
C LEU A 14 -3.19 3.54 10.30
N THR A 15 -4.23 3.69 11.12
CA THR A 15 -4.66 2.65 12.09
C THR A 15 -6.17 2.75 12.31
N PRO A 16 -6.93 1.64 12.40
CA PRO A 16 -8.36 1.66 12.55
C PRO A 16 -8.71 1.70 14.04
N TYR A 17 -9.64 2.58 14.37
CA TYR A 17 -10.23 2.79 15.70
C TYR A 17 -9.28 3.47 16.73
N ASP A 18 -9.77 4.56 17.32
CA ASP A 18 -9.21 5.26 18.49
C ASP A 18 -7.74 5.68 18.42
N ASN A 19 -7.32 6.20 17.27
CA ASN A 19 -5.98 6.77 17.12
C ASN A 19 -6.06 8.25 16.73
N VAL A 20 -5.11 9.03 17.26
CA VAL A 20 -4.94 10.46 16.92
C VAL A 20 -4.69 10.63 15.41
N GLY A 21 -4.11 9.61 14.77
CA GLY A 21 -3.85 9.55 13.34
C GLY A 21 -4.91 8.77 12.56
N SER A 22 -6.10 9.35 12.38
CA SER A 22 -7.13 8.74 11.51
C SER A 22 -6.77 8.87 10.03
N PHE A 23 -7.43 8.10 9.17
CA PHE A 23 -7.29 8.23 7.73
C PHE A 23 -7.61 9.63 7.24
N GLU A 24 -8.69 10.25 7.71
CA GLU A 24 -9.10 11.60 7.33
C GLU A 24 -8.08 12.65 7.79
N PHE A 25 -7.52 12.46 9.00
CA PHE A 25 -6.47 13.34 9.51
C PHE A 25 -5.23 13.27 8.62
N TYR A 26 -4.72 12.05 8.35
CA TYR A 26 -3.51 11.89 7.57
C TYR A 26 -3.70 12.25 6.10
N LEU A 27 -4.85 11.96 5.50
CA LEU A 27 -5.17 12.40 4.15
C LEU A 27 -5.20 13.92 4.05
N SER A 28 -5.94 14.58 4.95
CA SER A 28 -6.01 16.05 4.98
C SER A 28 -4.64 16.68 5.23
N TYR A 29 -3.85 16.08 6.13
CA TYR A 29 -2.51 16.54 6.44
C TYR A 29 -1.55 16.34 5.25
N ALA A 30 -1.63 15.21 4.57
CA ALA A 30 -0.81 14.90 3.40
C ALA A 30 -1.11 15.85 2.24
N VAL A 31 -2.38 16.07 1.93
CA VAL A 31 -2.81 17.02 0.89
C VAL A 31 -2.36 18.44 1.25
N LYS A 32 -2.55 18.88 2.50
CA LYS A 32 -2.19 20.24 2.94
C LYS A 32 -0.68 20.50 2.91
N ASN A 33 0.13 19.49 3.24
CA ASN A 33 1.59 19.64 3.41
C ASN A 33 2.40 19.03 2.26
N GLU A 34 1.74 18.62 1.17
CA GLU A 34 2.35 17.99 0.00
C GLU A 34 3.23 16.78 0.41
N LEU A 35 2.65 15.90 1.23
CA LEU A 35 3.30 14.68 1.71
C LEU A 35 2.72 13.44 1.04
N ALA A 36 3.49 12.36 1.13
CA ALA A 36 3.03 11.02 0.79
C ALA A 36 2.00 10.51 1.80
N ILE A 37 1.12 9.61 1.37
CA ILE A 37 0.32 8.79 2.28
C ILE A 37 0.59 7.31 2.06
N THR A 38 0.62 6.57 3.15
CA THR A 38 0.61 5.12 3.18
C THR A 38 -0.83 4.64 3.22
N LEU A 39 -1.29 3.88 2.22
CA LEU A 39 -2.56 3.16 2.27
C LEU A 39 -2.29 1.71 2.65
N ASP A 40 -2.66 1.36 3.87
CA ASP A 40 -2.42 0.05 4.46
C ASP A 40 -3.73 -0.75 4.46
N THR A 41 -3.69 -1.95 3.90
CA THR A 41 -4.87 -2.83 3.81
C THR A 41 -5.31 -3.39 5.17
N ARG A 42 -4.46 -3.35 6.21
CA ARG A 42 -4.80 -3.75 7.59
C ARG A 42 -5.72 -2.76 8.28
N TYR A 43 -5.67 -1.49 7.87
CA TYR A 43 -6.03 -0.39 8.75
C TYR A 43 -7.27 0.39 8.33
N LEU A 44 -8.14 -0.26 7.56
CA LEU A 44 -9.46 0.23 7.18
C LEU A 44 -10.57 -0.48 7.96
N HIS A 45 -11.78 0.07 7.90
CA HIS A 45 -12.94 -0.57 8.51
C HIS A 45 -13.27 -1.89 7.80
N PRO A 46 -13.95 -2.85 8.46
CA PRO A 46 -14.51 -4.00 7.77
C PRO A 46 -15.36 -3.54 6.59
N THR A 47 -15.19 -4.20 5.43
CA THR A 47 -15.79 -3.86 4.12
C THR A 47 -15.24 -2.62 3.42
N GLU A 48 -14.20 -1.98 3.95
CA GLU A 48 -13.46 -0.97 3.19
C GLU A 48 -12.24 -1.60 2.52
N PHE A 49 -12.02 -1.23 1.26
CA PHE A 49 -10.91 -1.68 0.45
C PHE A 49 -9.97 -0.53 0.12
N VAL A 50 -8.68 -0.83 -0.03
CA VAL A 50 -7.68 0.16 -0.44
C VAL A 50 -7.85 0.45 -1.93
N SER A 51 -8.13 -0.58 -2.74
CA SER A 51 -8.40 -0.47 -4.18
C SER A 51 -9.37 0.67 -4.51
N ASP A 52 -10.52 0.71 -3.83
CA ASP A 52 -11.56 1.74 -4.01
C ASP A 52 -11.09 3.19 -3.72
N LYS A 53 -10.02 3.36 -2.93
CA LYS A 53 -9.52 4.68 -2.51
C LYS A 53 -8.39 5.19 -3.39
N ILE A 54 -7.72 4.31 -4.16
CA ILE A 54 -6.53 4.64 -4.96
C ILE A 54 -6.84 5.73 -5.99
N SER A 55 -7.83 5.47 -6.86
CA SER A 55 -8.23 6.40 -7.93
C SER A 55 -8.78 7.72 -7.39
N ALA A 56 -9.39 7.71 -6.20
CA ALA A 56 -9.89 8.91 -5.54
C ALA A 56 -8.78 9.79 -4.95
N VAL A 57 -7.68 9.20 -4.50
CA VAL A 57 -6.64 9.89 -3.73
C VAL A 57 -5.46 10.34 -4.61
N ILE A 58 -5.06 9.53 -5.60
CA ILE A 58 -3.92 9.82 -6.50
C ILE A 58 -3.95 11.25 -7.09
N PRO A 59 -5.09 11.78 -7.59
CA PRO A 59 -5.11 13.11 -8.19
C PRO A 59 -4.72 14.26 -7.23
N TYR A 60 -4.81 14.02 -5.92
CA TYR A 60 -4.59 15.03 -4.89
C TYR A 60 -3.26 14.89 -4.16
N LEU A 61 -2.45 13.88 -4.49
CA LEU A 61 -1.15 13.64 -3.88
C LEU A 61 -0.03 13.81 -4.91
N ASN A 62 0.91 14.71 -4.60
CA ASN A 62 2.04 15.10 -5.45
C ASN A 62 3.16 14.02 -5.46
N ASP A 63 2.88 12.83 -5.98
CA ASP A 63 3.87 11.80 -6.42
C ASP A 63 4.17 10.60 -5.52
N LYS A 64 3.47 10.37 -4.40
CA LYS A 64 3.86 9.26 -3.51
C LYS A 64 2.65 8.68 -2.80
N VAL A 65 2.03 7.71 -3.43
CA VAL A 65 1.03 6.90 -2.77
C VAL A 65 1.56 5.50 -2.61
N LEU A 66 1.22 4.92 -1.48
CA LEU A 66 1.18 3.49 -1.23
C LEU A 66 2.40 2.95 -0.49
N HIS A 67 2.06 2.24 0.57
CA HIS A 67 2.89 1.28 1.27
C HIS A 67 1.87 0.20 1.58
N LEU A 68 1.87 -0.85 0.76
CA LEU A 68 0.93 -1.96 0.87
C LEU A 68 1.36 -2.86 2.03
N SER A 69 1.04 -2.38 3.21
CA SER A 69 1.02 -3.24 4.38
C SER A 69 -0.24 -4.09 4.31
N ARG A 70 -0.03 -5.41 4.25
CA ARG A 70 -1.07 -6.46 4.07
C ARG A 70 -1.80 -6.73 5.36
N GLY A 71 -3.04 -7.25 5.49
CA GLY A 71 -3.67 -7.84 6.73
C GLY A 71 -2.82 -8.83 7.57
N ILE A 72 -3.14 -9.10 8.85
CA ILE A 72 -2.51 -10.16 9.67
C ILE A 72 -2.85 -11.57 9.12
N GLY A 73 -1.86 -12.43 8.85
CA GLY A 73 -2.05 -13.88 8.58
C GLY A 73 -1.11 -14.52 7.54
N TRP A 74 -1.17 -15.86 7.44
CA TRP A 74 -0.50 -16.83 6.53
C TRP A 74 -0.67 -16.57 5.02
N ASP A 75 -1.36 -15.50 4.66
CA ASP A 75 -1.69 -15.13 3.31
C ASP A 75 -0.58 -14.18 2.84
N SER A 76 0.57 -14.71 2.45
CA SER A 76 1.58 -13.98 1.65
C SER A 76 1.27 -14.07 0.15
N ASP A 77 0.10 -14.60 -0.18
CA ASP A 77 -0.25 -15.09 -1.49
C ASP A 77 -1.03 -14.02 -2.28
N LEU A 78 -1.14 -14.28 -3.57
CA LEU A 78 -1.95 -13.51 -4.49
C LEU A 78 -3.44 -13.64 -4.09
N ASN A 79 -4.12 -12.50 -3.97
CA ASN A 79 -5.55 -12.46 -3.67
C ASN A 79 -6.28 -11.36 -4.47
N ASP A 80 -7.61 -11.36 -4.38
CA ASP A 80 -8.47 -10.47 -5.17
C ASP A 80 -8.21 -8.99 -4.88
N GLU A 81 -7.99 -8.60 -3.62
CA GLU A 81 -7.72 -7.20 -3.26
C GLU A 81 -6.35 -6.74 -3.77
N LEU A 82 -5.32 -7.59 -3.72
CA LEU A 82 -4.01 -7.26 -4.29
C LEU A 82 -4.11 -7.08 -5.81
N ILE A 83 -4.86 -7.95 -6.50
CA ILE A 83 -5.12 -7.81 -7.94
C ILE A 83 -5.88 -6.51 -8.21
N ALA A 84 -6.92 -6.20 -7.44
CA ALA A 84 -7.71 -4.99 -7.60
C ALA A 84 -6.88 -3.71 -7.37
N ILE A 85 -6.01 -3.72 -6.36
CA ILE A 85 -5.06 -2.63 -6.08
C ILE A 85 -4.13 -2.40 -7.29
N MET A 86 -3.50 -3.47 -7.80
CA MET A 86 -2.60 -3.34 -8.96
C MET A 86 -3.35 -2.88 -10.21
N ALA A 87 -4.55 -3.41 -10.44
CA ALA A 87 -5.40 -2.98 -11.54
C ALA A 87 -5.73 -1.49 -11.47
N GLU A 88 -6.11 -0.97 -10.29
CA GLU A 88 -6.42 0.46 -10.13
C GLU A 88 -5.18 1.34 -10.33
N ILE A 89 -3.99 0.90 -9.92
CA ILE A 89 -2.73 1.63 -10.17
C ILE A 89 -2.42 1.72 -11.67
N VAL A 90 -2.58 0.60 -12.38
CA VAL A 90 -2.35 0.52 -13.83
C VAL A 90 -3.38 1.38 -14.58
N ARG A 91 -4.66 1.25 -14.24
CA ARG A 91 -5.76 2.02 -14.85
C ARG A 91 -5.67 3.51 -14.59
N ALA A 92 -5.15 3.91 -13.43
CA ALA A 92 -4.93 5.31 -13.08
C ALA A 92 -3.67 5.91 -13.73
N ASP A 93 -2.92 5.16 -14.54
CA ASP A 93 -1.63 5.56 -15.14
C ASP A 93 -0.66 6.10 -14.06
N ALA A 94 -0.60 5.38 -12.94
CA ALA A 94 0.04 5.84 -11.72
C ALA A 94 1.23 4.99 -11.27
N ILE A 95 1.72 4.07 -12.11
CA ILE A 95 2.85 3.19 -11.78
C ILE A 95 4.08 4.00 -11.32
N ASP A 96 4.36 5.12 -11.98
CA ASP A 96 5.51 5.98 -11.64
C ASP A 96 5.28 6.87 -10.41
N LYS A 97 4.05 6.93 -9.89
CA LYS A 97 3.63 7.75 -8.73
C LYS A 97 3.41 6.91 -7.46
N VAL A 98 3.48 5.60 -7.60
CA VAL A 98 3.09 4.66 -6.56
C VAL A 98 4.30 3.83 -6.12
N HIS A 99 4.58 3.84 -4.81
CA HIS A 99 5.61 3.00 -4.22
C HIS A 99 4.97 1.73 -3.67
N ILE A 100 5.50 0.56 -4.01
CA ILE A 100 4.94 -0.71 -3.55
C ILE A 100 5.96 -1.38 -2.65
N ASP A 101 5.62 -1.41 -1.38
CA ASP A 101 6.37 -2.09 -0.33
C ASP A 101 5.45 -3.10 0.34
N THR A 102 6.02 -4.23 0.76
CA THR A 102 5.30 -5.27 1.50
C THR A 102 5.62 -5.18 2.98
N ASP A 103 4.61 -4.92 3.81
CA ASP A 103 4.75 -4.94 5.27
C ASP A 103 4.02 -6.14 5.85
N PHE A 104 4.79 -7.17 6.18
CA PHE A 104 4.30 -8.35 6.89
C PHE A 104 5.43 -8.97 7.71
N PHE A 105 5.04 -9.65 8.78
CA PHE A 105 5.95 -10.41 9.62
C PHE A 105 5.26 -11.70 10.05
N ASP A 106 5.84 -12.84 9.66
CA ASP A 106 5.42 -14.15 10.11
C ASP A 106 6.59 -14.86 10.80
N GLY A 107 6.43 -15.13 12.10
CA GLY A 107 7.40 -15.83 12.94
C GLY A 107 7.33 -17.35 12.86
N SER A 108 6.33 -17.91 12.17
CA SER A 108 6.06 -19.34 12.07
C SER A 108 6.71 -20.01 10.85
N ILE A 109 7.12 -19.23 9.85
CA ILE A 109 7.72 -19.72 8.60
C ILE A 109 9.14 -19.18 8.38
N ASN A 110 9.81 -19.68 7.34
CA ASN A 110 11.10 -19.15 6.91
C ASN A 110 10.95 -17.70 6.43
N ARG A 111 11.68 -16.77 7.06
CA ARG A 111 11.62 -15.33 6.76
C ARG A 111 12.03 -14.97 5.34
N VAL A 112 13.02 -15.66 4.77
CA VAL A 112 13.44 -15.46 3.37
C VAL A 112 12.37 -15.99 2.43
N GLY A 113 11.77 -17.13 2.74
CA GLY A 113 10.63 -17.68 2.01
C GLY A 113 9.43 -16.74 2.02
N ALA A 114 9.07 -16.20 3.18
CA ALA A 114 7.99 -15.23 3.33
C ALA A 114 8.21 -14.00 2.44
N LEU A 115 9.41 -13.41 2.49
CA LEU A 115 9.78 -12.28 1.64
C LEU A 115 9.68 -12.61 0.14
N ALA A 116 10.19 -13.78 -0.26
CA ALA A 116 10.15 -14.21 -1.66
C ALA A 116 8.71 -14.43 -2.16
N ILE A 117 7.84 -15.02 -1.34
CA ILE A 117 6.43 -15.25 -1.70
C ILE A 117 5.71 -13.91 -1.85
N GLY A 118 5.84 -13.00 -0.88
CA GLY A 118 5.20 -11.68 -0.94
C GLY A 118 5.66 -10.85 -2.14
N ALA A 119 6.97 -10.81 -2.41
CA ALA A 119 7.51 -10.11 -3.58
C ALA A 119 7.03 -10.71 -4.91
N ARG A 120 6.92 -12.04 -4.97
CA ARG A 120 6.37 -12.75 -6.14
C ARG A 120 4.88 -12.44 -6.31
N ALA A 121 4.07 -12.46 -5.25
CA ALA A 121 2.65 -12.17 -5.31
C ALA A 121 2.36 -10.76 -5.85
N VAL A 122 3.13 -9.75 -5.42
CA VAL A 122 3.06 -8.39 -5.97
C VAL A 122 3.36 -8.37 -7.47
N SER A 123 4.43 -9.05 -7.88
CA SER A 123 4.82 -9.11 -9.29
C SER A 123 3.78 -9.86 -10.14
N GLU A 124 3.19 -10.92 -9.58
CA GLU A 124 2.16 -11.73 -10.23
C GLU A 124 0.86 -10.93 -10.38
N ALA A 125 0.46 -10.14 -9.38
CA ALA A 125 -0.72 -9.29 -9.43
C ALA A 125 -0.67 -8.24 -10.56
N PHE A 126 0.51 -7.72 -10.88
CA PHE A 126 0.70 -6.83 -12.04
C PHE A 126 0.45 -7.51 -13.40
N LEU A 127 0.53 -8.85 -13.48
CA LEU A 127 0.35 -9.59 -14.73
C LEU A 127 -1.11 -9.97 -15.01
N TYR A 128 -2.03 -9.71 -14.08
CA TYR A 128 -3.46 -10.03 -14.26
C TYR A 128 -4.22 -8.99 -15.09
N GLU A 129 -3.60 -7.86 -15.43
CA GLU A 129 -4.13 -6.81 -16.31
C GLU A 129 -3.30 -6.66 -17.60
#